data_AF-A0A0P7AZC7-F1
#
_entry.id   AF-A0A0P7AZC7-F1
#
_cell.length_a   1.000
_cell.length_b   1.000
_cell.length_c   1.000
_cell.angle_alpha   90.00
_cell.angle_beta   90.00
_cell.angle_gamma   90.00
#
_symmetry.space_group_name_H-M   'P 1'
#
loop_
_entity.id
_entity.type
_entity.pdbx_description
1 polymer ?
#
loop_
_entity_poly.entity_id
_entity_poly.type
_entity_poly.pdbx_seq_one_letter_code
_entity_poly.pdbx_strand_id
1 'polypeptide(L)'
;MANTNPADGHVQISHKFTLEHFKYENDVHYQPCVKVSIYFKKKKGVSYEHFSKHWAQVHADLTVASKNFGLFRVQRYTQHHQLPEMKAGLARIGMSAMDFDGCSTLWFKTWDDFEGFFTSPDYEGSLTEDCKHFMDLEGGLSVFAGHDVIAFGKGIPGVDDQNGITECPAYV
;
A
#
# COMPACT_ATOMS: atom_id res chain seq x y z
N MET A 1 41.79 -7.50 3.47
CA MET A 1 40.84 -7.77 2.38
C MET A 1 39.95 -6.54 2.29
N ALA A 2 39.92 -5.86 1.14
CA ALA A 2 39.12 -4.65 0.98
C ALA A 2 37.64 -5.02 1.09
N ASN A 3 36.94 -4.41 2.04
CA ASN A 3 35.51 -4.56 2.24
C ASN A 3 34.81 -3.74 1.15
N THR A 4 34.66 -4.28 -0.05
CA THR A 4 33.87 -3.62 -1.10
C THR A 4 32.41 -3.77 -0.74
N ASN A 5 31.78 -2.67 -0.32
CA ASN A 5 30.33 -2.63 -0.18
C ASN A 5 29.74 -2.96 -1.56
N PRO A 6 28.82 -3.94 -1.70
CA PRO A 6 28.19 -4.24 -2.99
C PRO A 6 27.52 -3.04 -3.65
N ALA A 7 27.23 -1.97 -2.90
CA ALA A 7 26.72 -0.71 -3.41
C ALA A 7 27.77 0.16 -4.13
N ASP A 8 29.06 -0.07 -3.91
CA ASP A 8 30.15 0.67 -4.55
C ASP A 8 30.36 0.12 -5.97
N GLY A 9 29.99 0.91 -7.00
CA GLY A 9 30.22 0.59 -8.41
C GLY A 9 28.98 0.59 -9.30
N HIS A 10 27.79 0.92 -8.77
CA HIS A 10 26.62 1.15 -9.61
C HIS A 10 26.76 2.49 -10.36
N VAL A 11 26.77 2.41 -11.69
CA VAL A 11 26.81 3.57 -12.58
C VAL A 11 25.50 3.67 -13.35
N GLN A 12 25.13 4.88 -13.76
CA GLN A 12 24.03 5.08 -14.70
C GLN A 12 24.29 4.24 -15.97
N ILE A 13 23.25 3.54 -16.42
CA ILE A 13 23.35 2.80 -17.68
C ILE A 13 23.14 3.73 -18.85
N SER A 14 23.81 3.45 -19.98
CA SER A 14 23.50 4.12 -21.23
C SER A 14 22.11 3.69 -21.68
N HIS A 15 21.15 4.62 -21.64
CA HIS A 15 19.77 4.38 -22.02
C HIS A 15 19.25 5.55 -22.86
N LYS A 16 18.60 5.23 -23.99
CA LYS A 16 17.92 6.22 -24.82
C LYS A 16 16.49 6.39 -24.31
N PHE A 17 16.29 7.35 -23.42
CA PHE A 17 14.96 7.69 -22.91
C PHE A 17 14.06 8.20 -24.04
N THR A 18 12.91 7.58 -24.21
CA THR A 18 11.86 8.07 -25.13
C THR A 18 11.11 9.26 -24.54
N LEU A 19 11.04 9.34 -23.21
CA LEU A 19 10.25 10.32 -22.48
C LEU A 19 11.17 11.14 -21.59
N GLU A 20 11.24 12.44 -21.86
CA GLU A 20 12.10 13.41 -21.17
C GLU A 20 11.89 13.39 -19.65
N HIS A 21 10.67 13.12 -19.20
CA HIS A 21 10.31 13.05 -17.78
C HIS A 21 11.13 12.01 -16.99
N PHE A 22 11.56 10.90 -17.62
CA PHE A 22 12.25 9.81 -16.92
C PHE A 22 13.78 9.89 -16.94
N LYS A 23 14.36 10.95 -17.51
CA LYS A 23 15.80 11.08 -17.62
C LYS A 23 16.48 11.18 -16.25
N TYR A 24 17.70 10.66 -16.17
CA TYR A 24 18.48 10.65 -14.92
C TYR A 24 18.83 12.03 -14.38
N GLU A 25 18.87 13.07 -15.23
CA GLU A 25 19.08 14.44 -14.77
C GLU A 25 17.89 15.04 -14.00
N ASN A 26 16.71 14.43 -14.08
CA ASN A 26 15.54 14.90 -13.35
C ASN A 26 15.48 14.30 -11.95
N ASP A 27 14.86 15.04 -11.03
CA ASP A 27 14.55 14.53 -9.70
C ASP A 27 13.50 13.41 -9.73
N VAL A 28 13.55 12.53 -8.74
CA VAL A 28 12.47 11.57 -8.50
C VAL A 28 11.30 12.29 -7.84
N HIS A 29 10.16 12.33 -8.53
CA HIS A 29 8.95 13.00 -8.07
C HIS A 29 8.13 12.10 -7.13
N TYR A 30 8.41 12.22 -5.82
CA TYR A 30 7.66 11.53 -4.77
C TYR A 30 6.35 12.24 -4.46
N GLN A 31 5.28 11.47 -4.28
CA GLN A 31 4.02 11.98 -3.77
C GLN A 31 4.19 12.50 -2.33
N PRO A 32 3.55 13.62 -1.99
CA PRO A 32 3.73 14.27 -0.68
C PRO A 32 3.19 13.46 0.50
N CYS A 33 2.24 12.55 0.28
CA CYS A 33 1.66 11.71 1.32
C CYS A 33 2.51 10.47 1.62
N VAL A 34 2.44 10.00 2.86
CA VAL A 34 2.98 8.72 3.30
C VAL A 34 1.95 7.63 2.99
N LYS A 35 2.34 6.62 2.21
CA LYS A 35 1.57 5.42 1.94
C LYS A 35 2.04 4.29 2.83
N VAL A 36 1.10 3.54 3.37
CA VAL A 36 1.36 2.36 4.20
C VAL A 36 0.48 1.22 3.73
N SER A 37 1.10 0.14 3.27
CA SER A 37 0.46 -1.11 2.88
C SER A 37 0.74 -2.18 3.93
N ILE A 38 -0.33 -2.74 4.50
CA ILE A 38 -0.30 -3.74 5.57
C ILE A 38 -0.89 -5.03 5.02
N TYR A 39 -0.04 -6.03 4.86
CA TYR A 39 -0.38 -7.34 4.33
C TYR A 39 -0.63 -8.33 5.45
N PHE A 40 -1.69 -9.13 5.30
CA PHE A 40 -2.11 -10.10 6.30
C PHE A 40 -2.85 -11.28 5.68
N LYS A 41 -2.97 -12.35 6.47
CA LYS A 41 -3.73 -13.55 6.12
C LYS A 41 -5.09 -13.56 6.81
N LYS A 42 -6.04 -14.21 6.16
CA LYS A 42 -7.32 -14.54 6.78
C LYS A 42 -7.08 -15.57 7.88
N LYS A 43 -7.82 -15.44 8.98
CA LYS A 43 -7.85 -16.43 10.07
C LYS A 43 -8.15 -17.84 9.55
N LYS A 44 -7.46 -18.83 10.10
CA LYS A 44 -7.72 -20.25 9.81
C LYS A 44 -9.14 -20.62 10.23
N GLY A 45 -9.84 -21.39 9.38
CA GLY A 45 -11.23 -21.82 9.62
C GLY A 45 -12.31 -20.79 9.22
N VAL A 46 -11.95 -19.53 8.98
CA VAL A 46 -12.87 -18.52 8.42
C VAL A 46 -13.00 -18.73 6.91
N SER A 47 -14.19 -18.61 6.35
CA SER A 47 -14.40 -18.68 4.90
C SER A 47 -13.93 -17.40 4.21
N TYR A 48 -13.52 -17.49 2.94
CA TYR A 48 -13.14 -16.30 2.16
C TYR A 48 -14.30 -15.32 1.97
N GLU A 49 -15.53 -15.82 1.86
CA GLU A 49 -16.72 -14.96 1.78
C GLU A 49 -16.93 -14.16 3.08
N HIS A 50 -16.85 -14.83 4.24
CA HIS A 50 -17.00 -14.15 5.53
C HIS A 50 -15.89 -13.15 5.74
N PHE A 51 -14.64 -13.53 5.49
CA PHE A 51 -13.49 -12.63 5.52
C PHE A 51 -13.70 -11.39 4.67
N SER A 52 -14.07 -11.58 3.41
CA SER A 52 -14.22 -10.48 2.46
C SER A 52 -15.33 -9.52 2.90
N LYS A 53 -16.50 -10.05 3.27
CA LYS A 53 -17.64 -9.24 3.71
C LYS A 53 -17.36 -8.54 5.04
N HIS A 54 -16.86 -9.26 6.04
CA HIS A 54 -16.59 -8.70 7.37
C HIS A 54 -15.56 -7.58 7.29
N TRP A 55 -14.47 -7.80 6.54
CA TRP A 55 -13.44 -6.79 6.37
C TRP A 55 -13.94 -5.56 5.59
N ALA A 56 -14.66 -5.76 4.48
CA ALA A 56 -15.17 -4.68 3.63
C ALA A 56 -16.35 -3.91 4.23
N GLN A 57 -17.03 -4.47 5.23
CA GLN A 57 -18.21 -3.86 5.84
C GLN A 57 -17.90 -3.44 7.27
N VAL A 58 -17.86 -4.39 8.22
CA VAL A 58 -17.76 -4.12 9.65
C VAL A 58 -16.44 -3.44 9.99
N HIS A 59 -15.31 -4.02 9.56
CA HIS A 59 -13.99 -3.46 9.87
C HIS A 59 -13.78 -2.10 9.20
N ALA A 60 -14.25 -1.95 7.95
CA ALA A 60 -14.19 -0.68 7.24
C ALA A 60 -14.99 0.42 7.94
N ASP A 61 -16.22 0.11 8.37
CA ASP A 61 -17.08 1.03 9.13
C ASP A 61 -16.40 1.47 10.44
N LEU A 62 -15.95 0.52 11.25
CA LEU A 62 -15.23 0.79 12.50
C LEU A 62 -13.99 1.68 12.27
N THR A 63 -13.24 1.41 11.21
CA THR A 63 -12.00 2.16 10.90
C THR A 63 -12.33 3.59 10.49
N VAL A 64 -13.22 3.77 9.51
CA VAL A 64 -13.53 5.07 8.90
C VAL A 64 -14.36 5.95 9.86
N ALA A 65 -15.23 5.36 10.67
CA ALA A 65 -16.01 6.07 11.68
C ALA A 65 -15.19 6.43 12.93
N SER A 66 -13.98 5.90 13.09
CA SER A 66 -13.13 6.20 14.25
C SER A 66 -12.70 7.67 14.28
N LYS A 67 -12.58 8.24 15.49
CA LYS A 67 -12.04 9.60 15.67
C LYS A 67 -10.62 9.73 15.12
N ASN A 68 -9.82 8.67 15.27
CA ASN A 68 -8.44 8.61 14.81
C ASN A 68 -8.32 8.81 13.30
N PHE A 69 -9.28 8.30 12.52
CA PHE A 69 -9.27 8.45 11.06
C PHE A 69 -9.24 9.92 10.64
N GLY A 70 -10.05 10.76 11.30
CA GLY A 70 -10.04 12.20 11.09
C GLY A 70 -8.86 12.91 11.78
N LEU A 71 -8.56 12.55 13.03
CA LEU A 71 -7.51 13.19 13.84
C LEU A 71 -6.13 13.09 13.18
N PHE A 72 -5.80 11.93 12.64
CA PHE A 72 -4.53 11.65 11.96
C PHE A 72 -4.64 11.82 10.44
N ARG A 73 -5.65 12.57 9.97
CA ARG A 73 -5.71 13.07 8.59
C ARG A 73 -5.48 11.97 7.54
N VAL A 74 -6.19 10.84 7.67
CA VAL A 74 -6.14 9.78 6.66
C VAL A 74 -6.71 10.33 5.36
N GLN A 75 -5.90 10.36 4.31
CA GLN A 75 -6.23 10.92 3.00
C GLN A 75 -6.98 9.92 2.12
N ARG A 76 -6.66 8.63 2.29
CA ARG A 76 -7.29 7.54 1.57
C ARG A 76 -7.14 6.24 2.35
N TYR A 77 -8.14 5.38 2.24
CA TYR A 77 -8.09 4.01 2.72
C TYR A 77 -8.64 3.06 1.65
N THR A 78 -7.90 1.99 1.36
CA THR A 78 -8.32 0.93 0.43
C THR A 78 -8.09 -0.44 1.03
N GLN A 79 -8.96 -1.39 0.66
CA GLN A 79 -8.80 -2.80 0.96
C GLN A 79 -8.57 -3.56 -0.35
N HIS A 80 -7.43 -4.23 -0.47
CA HIS A 80 -7.10 -5.07 -1.61
C HIS A 80 -7.22 -6.54 -1.20
N HIS A 81 -8.20 -7.24 -1.76
CA HIS A 81 -8.46 -8.64 -1.47
C HIS A 81 -7.74 -9.51 -2.49
N GLN A 82 -7.09 -10.59 -2.03
CA GLN A 82 -6.44 -11.58 -2.89
C GLN A 82 -7.11 -12.94 -2.69
N LEU A 83 -8.31 -13.10 -3.26
CA LEU A 83 -9.11 -14.32 -3.16
C LEU A 83 -8.51 -15.47 -3.99
N PRO A 84 -8.88 -16.75 -3.72
CA PRO A 84 -8.28 -17.91 -4.39
C PRO A 84 -8.31 -17.83 -5.92
N GLU A 85 -9.40 -17.34 -6.50
CA GLU A 85 -9.58 -17.16 -7.94
C GLU A 85 -8.62 -16.13 -8.54
N MET A 86 -8.22 -15.11 -7.77
CA MET A 86 -7.24 -14.09 -8.18
C MET A 86 -5.84 -14.68 -8.15
N LYS A 87 -5.49 -15.45 -7.11
CA LYS A 87 -4.22 -16.20 -7.03
C LYS A 87 -4.12 -17.19 -8.19
N ALA A 88 -5.20 -17.91 -8.50
CA ALA A 88 -5.26 -18.79 -9.65
C ALA A 88 -5.13 -18.02 -10.98
N GLY A 89 -5.66 -16.79 -11.05
CA GLY A 89 -5.48 -15.89 -12.18
C GLY A 89 -4.01 -15.56 -12.47
N LEU A 90 -3.25 -15.20 -11.45
CA LEU A 90 -1.80 -14.97 -11.55
C LEU A 90 -1.06 -16.24 -11.98
N ALA A 91 -1.40 -17.38 -11.39
CA ALA A 91 -0.77 -18.65 -11.73
C ALA A 91 -0.96 -19.04 -13.21
N ARG A 92 -2.13 -18.75 -13.81
CA ARG A 92 -2.39 -19.02 -15.24
C ARG A 92 -1.46 -18.28 -16.19
N ILE A 93 -0.90 -17.16 -15.77
CA ILE A 93 0.07 -16.38 -16.55
C ILE A 93 1.51 -16.57 -16.07
N GLY A 94 1.77 -17.61 -15.26
CA GLY A 94 3.10 -17.94 -14.76
C GLY A 94 3.61 -17.02 -13.65
N MET A 95 2.74 -16.22 -13.02
CA MET A 95 3.10 -15.33 -11.93
C MET A 95 2.75 -15.93 -10.57
N SER A 96 3.66 -15.79 -9.61
CA SER A 96 3.43 -16.21 -8.22
C SER A 96 2.68 -15.14 -7.44
N ALA A 97 1.56 -15.54 -6.83
CA ALA A 97 0.86 -14.71 -5.86
C ALA A 97 1.67 -14.56 -4.58
N MET A 98 1.60 -13.38 -3.94
CA MET A 98 2.09 -13.23 -2.57
C MET A 98 1.23 -14.06 -1.62
N ASP A 99 1.85 -14.59 -0.56
CA ASP A 99 1.16 -15.43 0.43
C ASP A 99 0.41 -14.58 1.47
N PHE A 100 -0.51 -13.73 0.99
CA PHE A 100 -1.42 -12.92 1.79
C PHE A 100 -2.83 -13.00 1.21
N ASP A 101 -3.85 -12.75 2.04
CA ASP A 101 -5.26 -12.76 1.61
C ASP A 101 -5.83 -11.34 1.52
N GLY A 102 -5.24 -10.40 2.23
CA GLY A 102 -5.63 -8.99 2.21
C GLY A 102 -4.42 -8.06 2.31
N CYS A 103 -4.56 -6.88 1.72
CA CYS A 103 -3.69 -5.73 1.93
C CYS A 103 -4.53 -4.48 2.22
N SER A 104 -4.42 -3.97 3.44
CA SER A 104 -4.94 -2.66 3.82
C SER A 104 -3.94 -1.61 3.34
N THR A 105 -4.37 -0.57 2.63
CA THR A 105 -3.48 0.55 2.30
C THR A 105 -4.11 1.86 2.73
N LEU A 106 -3.35 2.62 3.51
CA LEU A 106 -3.72 3.95 3.99
C LEU A 106 -2.71 4.97 3.49
N TRP A 107 -3.20 6.19 3.26
CA TRP A 107 -2.37 7.36 2.97
C TRP A 107 -2.55 8.38 4.08
N PHE A 108 -1.44 8.89 4.60
CA PHE A 108 -1.37 9.89 5.65
C PHE A 108 -0.67 11.13 5.11
N LYS A 109 -0.96 12.30 5.69
CA LYS A 109 -0.30 13.54 5.27
C LYS A 109 1.18 13.56 5.70
N THR A 110 1.50 12.99 6.85
CA THR A 110 2.87 12.98 7.42
C THR A 110 3.20 11.63 8.07
N TRP A 111 4.48 11.40 8.36
CA TRP A 111 4.91 10.22 9.13
C TRP A 111 4.40 10.25 10.57
N ASP A 112 4.34 11.43 11.19
CA ASP A 112 3.78 11.61 12.54
C ASP A 112 2.30 11.22 12.60
N ASP A 113 1.53 11.53 11.55
CA ASP A 113 0.13 11.10 11.45
C ASP A 113 0.01 9.57 11.41
N PHE A 114 0.88 8.92 10.61
CA PHE A 114 0.92 7.46 10.53
C PHE A 114 1.26 6.85 11.89
N GLU A 115 2.34 7.31 12.54
CA GLU A 115 2.76 6.79 13.84
C GLU A 115 1.66 6.99 14.90
N GLY A 116 1.08 8.20 14.94
CA GLY A 116 0.01 8.53 15.88
C GLY A 116 -1.25 7.68 15.67
N PHE A 117 -1.62 7.39 14.42
CA PHE A 117 -2.78 6.55 14.13
C PHE A 117 -2.65 5.15 14.73
N PHE A 118 -1.50 4.48 14.53
CA PHE A 118 -1.28 3.10 14.97
C PHE A 118 -0.89 2.94 16.44
N THR A 119 -0.39 4.00 17.09
CA THR A 119 0.00 4.00 18.51
C THR A 119 -1.06 4.59 19.43
N SER A 120 -2.18 5.08 18.87
CA SER A 120 -3.25 5.68 19.66
C SER A 120 -4.01 4.64 20.50
N PRO A 121 -4.37 4.95 21.76
CA PRO A 121 -5.12 4.03 22.62
C PRO A 121 -6.47 3.58 22.06
N ASP A 122 -7.14 4.46 21.31
CA ASP A 122 -8.44 4.18 20.69
C ASP A 122 -8.33 3.15 19.54
N TYR A 123 -7.15 3.03 18.89
CA TYR A 123 -6.90 2.00 17.88
C TYR A 123 -6.78 0.61 18.51
N GLU A 124 -6.13 0.51 19.68
CA GLU A 124 -5.85 -0.75 20.34
C GLU A 124 -7.11 -1.47 20.86
N GLY A 125 -8.21 -0.75 21.10
CA GLY A 125 -9.45 -1.32 21.63
C GLY A 125 -10.30 -2.03 20.56
N SER A 126 -11.21 -1.28 19.93
CA SER A 126 -12.27 -1.87 19.11
C SER A 126 -11.78 -2.54 17.82
N LEU A 127 -10.74 -1.98 17.18
CA LEU A 127 -10.22 -2.52 15.91
C LEU A 127 -9.42 -3.80 16.13
N THR A 128 -8.60 -3.86 17.19
CA THR A 128 -7.85 -5.07 17.54
C THR A 128 -8.77 -6.24 17.89
N GLU A 129 -9.83 -5.97 18.68
CA GLU A 129 -10.82 -7.00 18.99
C GLU A 129 -11.56 -7.48 17.73
N ASP A 130 -11.94 -6.56 16.84
CA ASP A 130 -12.58 -6.90 15.56
C ASP A 130 -11.71 -7.79 14.67
N CYS A 131 -10.40 -7.50 14.58
CA CYS A 131 -9.44 -8.30 13.82
C CYS A 131 -9.46 -9.79 14.20
N LYS A 132 -9.77 -10.14 15.46
CA LYS A 132 -9.83 -11.54 15.92
C LYS A 132 -10.91 -12.36 15.20
N HIS A 133 -11.88 -11.73 14.55
CA HIS A 133 -12.95 -12.43 13.83
C HIS A 133 -12.53 -12.91 12.43
N PHE A 134 -11.61 -12.21 11.76
CA PHE A 134 -11.32 -12.48 10.34
C PHE A 134 -9.82 -12.55 10.01
N MET A 135 -8.93 -12.01 10.84
CA MET A 135 -7.49 -11.90 10.60
C MET A 135 -6.70 -12.97 11.36
N ASP A 136 -5.65 -13.50 10.73
CA ASP A 136 -4.66 -14.34 11.39
C ASP A 136 -3.64 -13.45 12.13
N LEU A 137 -3.86 -13.25 13.43
CA LEU A 137 -2.99 -12.43 14.26
C LEU A 137 -1.68 -13.14 14.65
N GLU A 138 -1.66 -14.47 14.67
CA GLU A 138 -0.46 -15.25 14.99
C GLU A 138 0.54 -15.25 13.83
N GLY A 139 0.03 -15.24 12.60
CA GLY A 139 0.84 -15.09 11.39
C GLY A 139 1.52 -13.73 11.23
N GLY A 140 1.11 -12.73 12.02
CA GLY A 140 1.67 -11.39 12.03
C GLY A 140 1.26 -10.55 10.81
N LEU A 141 1.76 -9.31 10.80
CA LEU A 141 1.56 -8.33 9.72
C LEU A 141 2.88 -8.10 9.01
N SER A 142 2.82 -7.90 7.69
CA SER A 142 3.96 -7.39 6.92
C SER A 142 3.64 -6.00 6.42
N VAL A 143 4.53 -5.04 6.65
CA VAL A 143 4.29 -3.62 6.34
C VAL A 143 5.28 -3.13 5.30
N PHE A 144 4.76 -2.44 4.28
CA PHE A 144 5.53 -1.69 3.30
C PHE A 144 5.07 -0.24 3.31
N ALA A 145 5.96 0.68 3.64
CA ALA A 145 5.64 2.09 3.83
C ALA A 145 6.65 3.00 3.14
N GLY A 146 6.19 4.15 2.64
CA GLY A 146 7.02 5.10 1.91
C GLY A 146 6.18 6.14 1.17
N HIS A 147 6.77 6.70 0.11
CA HIS A 147 6.10 7.64 -0.78
C HIS A 147 5.92 7.00 -2.16
N ASP A 148 4.74 7.16 -2.76
CA ASP A 148 4.52 6.71 -4.13
C ASP A 148 5.35 7.57 -5.10
N VAL A 149 5.86 6.96 -6.18
CA VAL A 149 6.35 7.67 -7.36
C VAL A 149 5.42 7.30 -8.51
N ILE A 150 4.75 8.29 -9.09
CA ILE A 150 3.76 8.03 -10.13
C ILE A 150 4.45 8.12 -11.48
N ALA A 151 4.77 6.97 -12.07
CA ALA A 151 5.32 6.94 -13.42
C ALA A 151 4.27 7.33 -14.47
N PHE A 152 3.01 6.93 -14.28
CA PHE A 152 1.90 7.20 -15.19
C PHE A 152 0.59 7.32 -14.40
N GLY A 153 -0.25 8.29 -14.74
CA GLY A 153 -1.52 8.59 -14.09
C GLY A 153 -1.48 9.87 -13.26
N LYS A 154 -2.64 10.22 -12.68
CA LYS A 154 -2.77 11.38 -11.81
C LYS A 154 -2.27 11.10 -10.40
N GLY A 155 -1.83 12.16 -9.74
CA GLY A 155 -1.61 12.26 -8.31
C GLY A 155 -2.84 11.85 -7.50
N ILE A 156 -2.61 11.65 -6.21
CA ILE A 156 -3.68 11.29 -5.28
C ILE A 156 -4.54 12.54 -5.05
N PRO A 157 -5.83 12.53 -5.46
CA PRO A 157 -6.69 13.70 -5.33
C PRO A 157 -6.76 14.18 -3.87
N GLY A 158 -6.53 15.48 -3.65
CA GLY A 158 -6.64 16.11 -2.34
C GLY A 158 -5.32 16.27 -1.57
N VAL A 159 -4.18 15.84 -2.11
CA VAL A 159 -2.86 16.11 -1.54
C VAL A 159 -1.95 16.69 -2.61
N ASP A 160 -1.78 18.03 -2.63
CA ASP A 160 -0.79 18.79 -3.42
C ASP A 160 -0.21 18.04 -4.64
N ASP A 161 -1.07 17.79 -5.64
CA ASP A 161 -0.89 16.77 -6.69
C ASP A 161 0.43 16.87 -7.46
N GLN A 162 1.17 15.76 -7.55
CA GLN A 162 2.28 15.57 -8.49
C GLN A 162 1.91 14.45 -9.48
N ASN A 163 1.37 14.79 -10.64
CA ASN A 163 0.99 13.79 -11.64
C ASN A 163 2.23 13.13 -12.30
N GLY A 164 2.10 11.86 -12.67
CA GLY A 164 2.98 11.26 -13.66
C GLY A 164 2.55 11.61 -15.08
N ILE A 165 2.97 10.82 -16.06
CA ILE A 165 2.48 10.97 -17.44
C ILE A 165 0.99 10.64 -17.48
N THR A 166 0.16 11.55 -17.98
CA THR A 166 -1.32 11.37 -17.97
C THR A 166 -1.91 10.94 -19.32
N GLU A 167 -1.12 10.96 -20.40
CA GLU A 167 -1.55 10.61 -21.75
C GLU A 167 -0.54 9.66 -22.39
N CYS A 168 -1.03 8.64 -23.11
CA CYS A 168 -0.16 7.67 -23.77
C CYS A 168 0.39 8.28 -25.07
N PRO A 169 1.72 8.45 -25.23
CA PRO A 169 2.30 9.09 -26.41
C PRO A 169 2.06 8.34 -27.73
N ALA A 170 1.72 7.04 -27.68
CA ALA A 170 1.55 6.19 -28.85
C ALA A 170 0.20 6.35 -29.58
N TYR A 171 -0.67 7.25 -29.12
CA TYR A 171 -2.03 7.43 -29.62
C TYR A 171 -2.37 8.88 -30.00
N VAL A 172 -1.37 9.73 -30.26
CA VAL A 172 -1.54 11.13 -30.73
C VAL A 172 -0.95 11.30 -32.12
#